data_AF-A0A1I1PI66-F1
#
_entry.id   AF-A0A1I1PI66-F1
#
_cell.length_a   1.000
_cell.length_b   1.000
_cell.length_c   1.000
_cell.angle_alpha   90.00
_cell.angle_beta   90.00
_cell.angle_gamma   90.00
#
_symmetry.space_group_name_H-M   'P 1'
#
loop_
_entity.id
_entity.type
_entity.pdbx_description
1 polymer ?
#
loop_
_entity_poly.entity_id
_entity_poly.type
_entity_poly.pdbx_seq_one_letter_code
_entity_poly.pdbx_strand_id
1 'polypeptide(L)' 'MRLLIDTQIILWFLEGSKQLPEKLYNLISDPNNEIYVSRVSYSK' A
#
# COMPACT_ATOMS: atom_id res chain seq x y z
N MET A 1 -10.43 3.23 7.92
CA MET A 1 -9.28 3.02 8.85
C MET A 1 -8.11 3.89 8.41
N ARG A 2 -7.05 4.00 9.22
CA ARG A 2 -5.78 4.64 8.81
C ARG A 2 -4.72 3.57 8.56
N LEU A 3 -4.16 3.53 7.35
CA LEU A 3 -3.18 2.52 6.95
C LEU A 3 -1.87 3.21 6.60
N LEU A 4 -0.77 2.81 7.23
CA LEU A 4 0.57 3.19 6.81
C LEU A 4 1.15 2.06 5.96
N ILE A 5 1.47 2.37 4.71
CA ILE A 5 1.86 1.41 3.69
C ILE A 5 3.29 1.70 3.23
N ASP A 6 4.08 0.65 3.08
CA ASP A 6 5.43 0.76 2.51
C ASP A 6 5.38 1.08 1.01
N THR A 7 6.42 1.76 0.50
CA THR A 7 6.53 2.07 -0.93
C THR A 7 6.41 0.80 -1.79
N GLN A 8 7.00 -0.32 -1.37
CA GLN A 8 6.95 -1.57 -2.13
C GLN A 8 5.52 -2.11 -2.28
N ILE A 9 4.67 -1.97 -1.27
CA ILE A 9 3.27 -2.40 -1.33
C ILE A 9 2.47 -1.52 -2.30
N ILE A 10 2.74 -0.20 -2.32
CA ILE A 10 2.12 0.71 -3.30
C ILE A 10 2.53 0.33 -4.73
N LEU A 11 3.80 0.02 -4.98
CA LEU A 11 4.24 -0.42 -6.30
C LEU A 11 3.51 -1.68 -6.75
N TRP A 12 3.43 -2.70 -5.89
CA TRP A 12 2.68 -3.92 -6.20
C TRP A 12 1.19 -3.68 -6.45
N PHE A 13 0.57 -2.76 -5.71
CA PHE A 13 -0.82 -2.38 -5.93
C PHE A 13 -1.03 -1.74 -7.32
N LEU A 14 -0.16 -0.79 -7.68
CA LEU A 14 -0.23 -0.08 -8.97
C LEU A 14 0.05 -1.01 -10.16
N GLU A 15 0.91 -2.01 -10.00
CA GLU A 15 1.23 -2.99 -11.04
C GLU A 15 0.25 -4.17 -11.12
N GLY A 16 -0.70 -4.28 -10.20
CA GLY A 16 -1.57 -5.46 -10.10
C GLY A 16 -0.79 -6.74 -9.81
N SER A 17 0.28 -6.63 -9.02
CA SER A 17 1.20 -7.73 -8.73
C SER A 17 0.53 -8.88 -7.98
N LYS A 18 0.80 -10.11 -8.40
CA LYS A 18 0.38 -11.34 -7.70
C LYS A 18 1.00 -11.50 -6.30
N GLN A 19 2.03 -10.72 -5.98
CA GLN A 19 2.64 -10.70 -4.66
C GLN A 19 1.80 -9.93 -3.64
N LEU A 20 0.80 -9.17 -4.09
CA LEU A 20 -0.15 -8.49 -3.23
C LEU A 20 -1.37 -9.40 -2.95
N PRO A 21 -1.58 -9.87 -1.71
CA PRO A 21 -2.73 -10.70 -1.38
C PRO A 21 -4.05 -9.95 -1.62
N GLU A 22 -5.08 -10.66 -2.09
CA GLU A 22 -6.40 -10.08 -2.40
C GLU A 22 -7.02 -9.33 -1.21
N LYS A 23 -6.86 -9.86 0.01
CA LYS A 23 -7.31 -9.16 1.23
C LYS A 23 -6.65 -7.79 1.39
N LEU A 24 -5.37 -7.67 1.06
CA LEU A 24 -4.63 -6.41 1.16
C LEU A 24 -5.04 -5.47 0.01
N TYR A 25 -5.23 -6.00 -1.19
CA TYR A 25 -5.77 -5.25 -2.32
C TYR A 25 -7.14 -4.63 -2.00
N ASN A 26 -8.06 -5.42 -1.45
CA ASN A 26 -9.38 -4.96 -1.05
C ASN A 26 -9.32 -3.91 0.07
N LEU A 27 -8.40 -4.08 1.02
CA LEU A 27 -8.18 -3.12 2.10
C LEU A 27 -7.64 -1.77 1.58
N ILE A 28 -6.72 -1.80 0.62
CA ILE A 28 -6.16 -0.59 0.00
C ILE A 28 -7.17 0.10 -0.92
N SER A 29 -8.02 -0.69 -1.59
CA SER A 29 -9.02 -0.18 -2.55
C SER A 29 -10.28 0.39 -1.90
N ASP A 30 -10.49 0.14 -0.60
CA ASP A 30 -11.65 0.65 0.12
C ASP A 30 -11.54 2.18 0.31
N PRO A 31 -12.44 2.97 -0.29
CA PRO A 31 -12.39 4.44 -0.22
C PRO A 31 -12.67 4.99 1.19
N ASN A 32 -13.16 4.17 2.13
CA ASN A 32 -13.32 4.56 3.53
C ASN A 32 -11.99 4.47 4.33
N ASN A 33 -10.91 4.03 3.69
CA ASN A 33 -9.59 4.00 4.27
C ASN A 33 -8.78 5.24 3.88
N GLU A 34 -8.14 5.83 4.89
CA GLU A 34 -7.15 6.87 4.72
C GLU A 34 -5.77 6.21 4.61
N ILE A 35 -5.14 6.38 3.45
CA ILE A 35 -3.87 5.75 3.12
C ILE A 35 -2.73 6.74 3.31
N TYR A 36 -1.77 6.36 4.14
CA TYR A 36 -0.49 7.03 4.31
C TYR A 36 0.58 6.18 3.65
N VAL A 37 1.45 6.81 2.87
CA VAL A 37 2.59 6.12 2.25
C VAL A 37 3.85 6.52 2.98
N SER A 38 4.60 5.52 3.44
CA SER A 38 5.95 5.68 3.97
C SER A 38 6.78 6.45 2.94
N ARG A 39 7.26 7.65 3.31
CA ARG A 39 8.31 8.32 2.55
C ARG A 39 9.56 7.49 2.73
N VAL A 40 10.17 7.06 1.62
CA VAL A 40 11.45 6.33 1.61
C VAL A 40 12.43 7.03 2.55
N SER A 41 12.70 6.42 3.71
CA SER A 41 13.77 6.83 4.61
C SER A 41 15.08 6.34 4.01
N TYR A 42 15.56 7.00 2.95
CA TYR A 42 16.99 6.95 2.66
C TYR A 42 17.68 7.84 3.69
N SER A 43 17.76 7.37 4.94
CA SER A 43 18.66 7.95 5.93
C SER A 43 20.05 7.46 5.55
N LYS A 44 20.80 8.33 4.88
CA LYS A 44 22.23 8.14 4.71
C LYS A 44 22.96 8.51 5.99
#